data_AF-A0A2N0NYA9-F1
#
_entry.id   AF-A0A2N0NYA9-F1
#
_cell.length_a   1.000
_cell.length_b   1.000
_cell.length_c   1.000
_cell.angle_alpha   90.00
_cell.angle_beta   90.00
_cell.angle_gamma   90.00
#
_symmetry.space_group_name_H-M   'P 1'
#
loop_
_entity.id
_entity.type
_entity.pdbx_description
1 polymer ?
#
loop_
_entity_poly.entity_id
_entity_poly.type
_entity_poly.pdbx_seq_one_letter_code
_entity_poly.pdbx_strand_id
1 'polypeptide(L)'
;MEKEKLSIAQFINVLLDPIPQYVTGCLPALLIIGESPMNSFTKKLAWMLICLGCPFVGLIFNLNIGSEPESRCIYWLQADFFTNVFGKSLNYRPFGVRSLTLSKNQKHTLKTYVDRCTAKASVLERLSSLLPAYYIIVGISAGISMVTESVVCDEWPFIPLLLSWTIPAVWRRGISGILIVKDPNEEFKYEQDPNIELQKVEILMDQPNDDYRYRKRRTVALTAFASIVYPWLTVVLAYLSPPIGFFCRSKFITVICSIWTFNNLLGFLCHCYEGKNLFVLGKGMPYMLRVLFFISGFIVAILLFVLSLLAKDNEWWVAL
;
A
#
# COMPACT_ATOMS: atom_id res chain seq x y z
N MET A 1 40.77 -12.09 -0.53
CA MET A 1 39.53 -12.66 -1.09
C MET A 1 38.69 -13.40 -0.06
N GLU A 2 39.22 -14.42 0.65
CA GLU A 2 38.45 -15.16 1.67
C GLU A 2 38.13 -14.34 2.92
N LYS A 3 39.10 -13.56 3.41
CA LYS A 3 38.93 -12.58 4.52
C LYS A 3 37.92 -11.47 4.21
N GLU A 4 37.80 -11.12 2.93
CA GLU A 4 36.92 -10.05 2.43
C GLU A 4 35.48 -10.55 2.29
N LYS A 5 35.29 -11.78 1.83
CA LYS A 5 34.00 -12.49 1.90
C LYS A 5 33.51 -12.66 3.33
N LEU A 6 34.40 -13.01 4.26
CA LEU A 6 34.08 -13.14 5.69
C LEU A 6 33.64 -11.81 6.32
N SER A 7 34.30 -10.71 5.94
CA SER A 7 33.98 -9.35 6.39
C SER A 7 32.62 -8.86 5.87
N ILE A 8 32.30 -9.14 4.60
CA ILE A 8 30.99 -8.78 4.02
C ILE A 8 29.87 -9.61 4.64
N ALA A 9 30.09 -10.92 4.84
CA ALA A 9 29.13 -11.80 5.50
C ALA A 9 28.85 -11.37 6.95
N GLN A 10 29.89 -11.03 7.72
CA GLN A 10 29.74 -10.50 9.08
C GLN A 10 28.98 -9.17 9.12
N PHE A 11 29.25 -8.28 8.18
CA PHE A 11 28.53 -7.00 8.06
C PHE A 11 27.06 -7.22 7.70
N ILE A 12 26.76 -8.13 6.77
CA ILE A 12 25.39 -8.52 6.40
C ILE A 12 24.67 -9.13 7.60
N ASN A 13 25.30 -10.04 8.37
CA ASN A 13 24.69 -10.65 9.55
C ASN A 13 24.33 -9.62 10.64
N VAL A 14 25.18 -8.61 10.89
CA VAL A 14 24.85 -7.53 11.84
C VAL A 14 23.67 -6.68 11.37
N LEU A 15 23.50 -6.52 10.06
CA LEU A 15 22.37 -5.80 9.46
C LEU A 15 21.08 -6.65 9.40
N LEU A 16 21.20 -7.97 9.57
CA LEU A 16 20.12 -8.93 9.42
C LEU A 16 19.35 -9.25 10.72
N ASP A 17 19.70 -8.65 11.86
CA ASP A 17 19.00 -8.91 13.13
C ASP A 17 17.47 -8.70 12.95
N PRO A 18 16.64 -9.72 13.24
CA PRO A 18 15.21 -9.74 12.91
C PRO A 18 14.39 -8.67 13.66
N ILE A 19 14.84 -8.24 14.85
CA ILE A 19 14.12 -7.25 15.66
C ILE A 19 14.21 -5.84 15.01
N PRO A 20 15.41 -5.36 14.60
CA PRO A 20 15.52 -4.19 13.74
C PRO A 20 14.70 -4.27 12.45
N GLN A 21 14.69 -5.41 11.75
CA GLN A 21 14.01 -5.52 10.44
C GLN A 21 12.50 -5.30 10.50
N TYR A 22 11.82 -5.84 11.51
CA TYR A 22 10.37 -5.69 11.64
C TYR A 22 9.98 -4.26 12.02
N VAL A 23 10.61 -3.72 13.06
CA VAL A 23 10.28 -2.41 13.63
C VAL A 23 10.74 -1.27 12.73
N THR A 24 11.91 -1.39 12.10
CA THR A 24 12.53 -0.30 11.34
C THR A 24 12.40 -0.46 9.82
N GLY A 25 12.14 -1.67 9.30
CA GLY A 25 11.96 -1.93 7.87
C GLY A 25 10.52 -2.20 7.46
N CYS A 26 9.88 -3.19 8.06
CA CYS A 26 8.58 -3.71 7.60
C CYS A 26 7.40 -2.83 8.02
N LEU A 27 7.39 -2.40 9.28
CA LEU A 27 6.32 -1.55 9.82
C LEU A 27 6.19 -0.22 9.07
N PRO A 28 7.27 0.51 8.73
CA PRO A 28 7.11 1.76 7.97
C PRO A 28 6.67 1.54 6.52
N ALA A 29 7.03 0.43 5.86
CA ALA A 29 6.47 0.08 4.54
C ALA A 29 4.94 -0.12 4.60
N LEU A 30 4.46 -0.81 5.63
CA LEU A 30 3.02 -1.01 5.87
C LEU A 30 2.31 0.32 6.16
N LEU A 31 2.93 1.20 6.94
CA LEU A 31 2.40 2.54 7.22
C LEU A 31 2.30 3.41 5.97
N ILE A 32 3.27 3.33 5.04
CA ILE A 32 3.24 4.08 3.78
C ILE A 32 2.08 3.62 2.89
N ILE A 33 1.83 2.32 2.82
CA ILE A 33 0.74 1.77 2.00
C ILE A 33 -0.63 2.01 2.66
N GLY A 34 -0.68 1.96 3.99
CA GLY A 34 -1.85 2.24 4.81
C GLY A 34 -2.05 3.71 5.17
N GLU A 35 -1.35 4.63 4.50
CA GLU A 35 -1.49 6.06 4.80
C GLU A 35 -2.91 6.55 4.51
N SER A 36 -3.48 7.29 5.46
CA SER A 36 -4.80 7.90 5.34
C SER A 36 -4.83 9.30 5.97
N PRO A 37 -5.51 10.28 5.34
CA PRO A 37 -5.64 11.64 5.86
C PRO A 37 -6.74 11.79 6.91
N MET A 38 -7.45 10.71 7.27
CA MET A 38 -8.55 10.76 8.25
C MET A 38 -8.08 11.27 9.61
N ASN A 39 -8.84 12.15 10.26
CA ASN A 39 -8.39 12.79 11.51
C ASN A 39 -8.25 11.83 12.72
N SER A 40 -8.99 10.73 12.74
CA SER A 40 -9.00 9.79 13.88
C SER A 40 -7.96 8.67 13.73
N PHE A 41 -7.18 8.42 14.79
CA PHE A 41 -6.22 7.31 14.84
C PHE A 41 -6.88 5.96 14.55
N THR A 42 -8.06 5.68 15.10
CA THR A 42 -8.75 4.39 14.88
C THR A 42 -9.15 4.21 13.42
N LYS A 43 -9.57 5.30 12.75
CA LYS A 43 -9.87 5.28 11.31
C LYS A 43 -8.61 5.05 10.46
N LYS A 44 -7.48 5.68 10.83
CA LYS A 44 -6.18 5.44 10.18
C LYS A 44 -5.72 4.00 10.35
N LEU A 45 -5.78 3.47 11.57
CA LEU A 45 -5.42 2.09 11.88
C LEU A 45 -6.31 1.08 11.14
N ALA A 46 -7.62 1.32 11.11
CA ALA A 46 -8.55 0.49 10.34
C ALA A 46 -8.25 0.52 8.84
N TRP A 47 -7.91 1.68 8.29
CA TRP A 47 -7.50 1.80 6.90
C TRP A 47 -6.19 1.04 6.61
N MET A 48 -5.21 1.14 7.51
CA MET A 48 -3.97 0.37 7.42
C MET A 48 -4.24 -1.14 7.41
N LEU A 49 -5.13 -1.63 8.29
CA LEU A 49 -5.52 -3.04 8.31
C LEU A 49 -6.25 -3.44 7.03
N ILE A 50 -7.14 -2.60 6.49
CA ILE A 50 -7.77 -2.86 5.18
C ILE A 50 -6.71 -2.99 4.08
N CYS A 51 -5.73 -2.09 4.04
CA CYS A 51 -4.64 -2.15 3.08
C CYS A 51 -3.72 -3.36 3.29
N LEU A 52 -3.52 -3.82 4.52
CA LEU A 52 -2.78 -5.04 4.82
C LEU A 52 -3.55 -6.28 4.41
N GLY A 53 -4.87 -6.30 4.56
CA GLY A 53 -5.71 -7.42 4.12
C GLY A 53 -5.90 -7.46 2.60
N CYS A 54 -5.90 -6.30 1.95
CA CYS A 54 -5.99 -6.13 0.50
C CYS A 54 -4.94 -5.11 0.01
N PRO A 55 -3.67 -5.55 -0.18
CA PRO A 55 -2.56 -4.74 -0.70
C PRO A 55 -2.91 -3.85 -1.90
N PHE A 56 -3.72 -4.37 -2.82
CA PHE A 56 -4.17 -3.66 -4.02
C PHE A 56 -4.78 -2.29 -3.71
N VAL A 57 -5.55 -2.16 -2.62
CA VAL A 57 -6.23 -0.92 -2.22
C VAL A 57 -5.21 0.19 -1.91
N GLY A 58 -4.19 -0.13 -1.11
CA GLY A 58 -3.15 0.84 -0.75
C GLY A 58 -2.20 1.13 -1.92
N LEU A 59 -1.94 0.12 -2.75
CA LEU A 59 -1.10 0.28 -3.94
C LEU A 59 -1.76 1.14 -5.02
N ILE A 60 -3.08 1.09 -5.21
CA ILE A 60 -3.76 1.99 -6.17
C ILE A 60 -3.49 3.46 -5.82
N PHE A 61 -3.67 3.82 -4.55
CA PHE A 61 -3.46 5.20 -4.12
C PHE A 61 -2.01 5.62 -4.38
N ASN A 62 -1.07 4.78 -3.98
CA ASN A 62 0.34 5.10 -4.10
C ASN A 62 0.86 5.03 -5.53
N LEU A 63 0.44 4.10 -6.38
CA LEU A 63 1.03 3.84 -7.71
C LEU A 63 0.20 4.38 -8.88
N ASN A 64 -1.12 4.55 -8.73
CA ASN A 64 -1.99 4.86 -9.86
C ASN A 64 -2.53 6.29 -9.82
N ILE A 65 -2.60 6.91 -8.64
CA ILE A 65 -2.90 8.35 -8.49
C ILE A 65 -1.65 9.16 -8.84
N GLY A 66 -1.80 10.34 -9.43
CA GLY A 66 -0.66 11.20 -9.82
C GLY A 66 0.22 11.62 -8.64
N SER A 67 1.40 12.18 -8.93
CA SER A 67 2.21 12.88 -7.93
C SER A 67 1.72 14.30 -7.68
N GLU A 68 0.82 14.81 -8.52
CA GLU A 68 0.21 16.13 -8.35
C GLU A 68 -0.59 16.20 -7.04
N PRO A 69 -0.36 17.25 -6.21
CA PRO A 69 -1.07 17.45 -4.94
C PRO A 69 -2.60 17.39 -5.10
N GLU A 70 -3.11 18.00 -6.18
CA GLU A 70 -4.54 18.08 -6.46
C GLU A 70 -5.12 16.68 -6.60
N SER A 71 -4.56 15.88 -7.52
CA SER A 71 -4.99 14.50 -7.77
C SER A 71 -4.95 13.62 -6.52
N ARG A 72 -3.92 13.78 -5.67
CA ARG A 72 -3.79 13.03 -4.41
C ARG A 72 -4.84 13.48 -3.40
N CYS A 73 -5.09 14.79 -3.28
CA CYS A 73 -6.07 15.35 -2.36
C CYS A 73 -7.50 14.94 -2.74
N ILE A 74 -7.91 15.20 -3.99
CA ILE A 74 -9.26 14.90 -4.45
C ILE A 74 -9.54 13.40 -4.49
N TYR A 75 -8.51 12.54 -4.53
CA TYR A 75 -8.70 11.10 -4.37
C TYR A 75 -9.54 10.81 -3.14
N TRP A 76 -9.30 11.42 -1.99
CA TRP A 76 -9.98 11.05 -0.75
C TRP A 76 -11.44 11.48 -0.63
N LEU A 77 -11.92 12.29 -1.57
CA LEU A 77 -13.29 12.79 -1.58
C LEU A 77 -14.31 11.70 -1.97
N GLN A 78 -15.51 11.86 -1.42
CA GLN A 78 -16.67 11.04 -1.78
C GLN A 78 -17.16 11.36 -3.21
N ALA A 79 -17.90 10.43 -3.82
CA ALA A 79 -18.33 10.56 -5.23
C ALA A 79 -19.24 11.78 -5.49
N ASP A 80 -19.98 12.21 -4.48
CA ASP A 80 -20.90 13.35 -4.51
C ASP A 80 -20.21 14.70 -4.69
N PHE A 81 -18.90 14.79 -4.46
CA PHE A 81 -18.11 15.99 -4.78
C PHE A 81 -17.84 16.15 -6.29
N PHE A 82 -18.07 15.13 -7.11
CA PHE A 82 -17.68 15.16 -8.52
C PHE A 82 -18.87 15.32 -9.46
N THR A 83 -18.72 16.23 -10.42
CA THR A 83 -19.67 16.46 -11.52
C THR A 83 -18.96 16.31 -12.86
N ASN A 84 -19.72 15.96 -13.90
CA ASN A 84 -19.21 16.00 -15.27
C ASN A 84 -19.31 17.41 -15.87
N VAL A 85 -18.70 17.62 -17.03
CA VAL A 85 -18.79 18.88 -17.81
C VAL A 85 -20.20 19.38 -18.11
N PHE A 86 -21.22 18.53 -17.97
CA PHE A 86 -22.63 18.87 -18.15
C PHE A 86 -23.34 19.20 -16.83
N GLY A 87 -22.62 19.32 -15.72
CA GLY A 87 -23.18 19.63 -14.39
C GLY A 87 -23.88 18.45 -13.71
N LYS A 88 -23.77 17.23 -14.23
CA LYS A 88 -24.40 16.04 -13.63
C LYS A 88 -23.48 15.39 -12.63
N SER A 89 -23.97 15.16 -11.41
CA SER A 89 -23.26 14.44 -10.35
C SER A 89 -22.86 13.02 -10.80
N LEU A 90 -21.64 12.61 -10.42
CA LEU A 90 -21.11 11.29 -10.69
C LEU A 90 -21.52 10.31 -9.58
N ASN A 91 -22.09 9.18 -9.97
CA ASN A 91 -22.41 8.09 -9.05
C ASN A 91 -21.19 7.22 -8.67
N TYR A 92 -19.98 7.65 -9.05
CA TYR A 92 -18.74 6.91 -8.88
C TYR A 92 -17.55 7.84 -8.67
N ARG A 93 -16.48 7.33 -8.03
CA ARG A 93 -15.23 8.07 -7.88
C ARG A 93 -14.41 8.02 -9.19
N PRO A 94 -13.99 9.16 -9.75
CA PRO A 94 -13.37 9.26 -11.08
C PRO A 94 -11.87 8.90 -11.07
N PHE A 95 -11.50 7.76 -10.46
CA PHE A 95 -10.12 7.30 -10.35
C PHE A 95 -9.97 5.84 -10.82
N GLY A 96 -8.73 5.43 -11.12
CA GLY A 96 -8.43 4.07 -11.53
C GLY A 96 -9.00 3.71 -12.90
N VAL A 97 -9.81 2.64 -13.00
CA VAL A 97 -10.35 2.14 -14.29
C VAL A 97 -11.34 3.13 -14.92
N ARG A 98 -12.05 3.90 -14.10
CA ARG A 98 -12.99 4.95 -14.49
C ARG A 98 -12.40 6.35 -14.32
N SER A 99 -11.07 6.48 -14.45
CA SER A 99 -10.39 7.75 -14.29
C SER A 99 -10.94 8.82 -15.24
N LEU A 100 -11.27 9.99 -14.70
CA LEU A 100 -11.49 11.21 -15.46
C LEU A 100 -10.38 12.22 -15.16
N THR A 101 -10.25 13.27 -15.96
CA THR A 101 -9.25 14.33 -15.75
C THR A 101 -9.86 15.53 -15.06
N LEU A 102 -9.15 16.13 -14.12
CA LEU A 102 -9.58 17.37 -13.49
C LEU A 102 -9.66 18.48 -14.55
N SER A 103 -10.74 19.26 -14.53
CA SER A 103 -10.88 20.36 -15.46
C SER A 103 -9.82 21.44 -15.26
N LYS A 104 -9.19 21.89 -16.35
CA LYS A 104 -8.09 22.87 -16.31
C LYS A 104 -8.51 24.17 -15.62
N ASN A 105 -9.78 24.57 -15.81
CA ASN A 105 -10.32 25.81 -15.29
C ASN A 105 -10.48 25.82 -13.76
N GLN A 106 -10.57 24.64 -13.13
CA GLN A 106 -10.71 24.53 -11.68
C GLN A 106 -9.39 24.32 -10.93
N LYS A 107 -8.28 24.06 -11.62
CA LYS A 107 -6.99 23.78 -10.96
C LYS A 107 -6.56 24.93 -10.04
N HIS A 108 -6.78 26.18 -10.46
CA HIS A 108 -6.47 27.36 -9.64
C HIS A 108 -7.40 27.48 -8.42
N THR A 109 -8.70 27.26 -8.61
CA THR A 109 -9.72 27.37 -7.55
C THR A 109 -9.53 26.32 -6.46
N LEU A 110 -9.13 25.11 -6.84
CA LEU A 110 -8.90 24.01 -5.91
C LEU A 110 -7.60 24.16 -5.12
N LYS A 111 -6.65 24.94 -5.64
CA LYS A 111 -5.32 25.09 -5.08
C LYS A 111 -5.35 25.50 -3.60
N THR A 112 -6.22 26.42 -3.22
CA THR A 112 -6.35 26.87 -1.82
C THR A 112 -6.75 25.74 -0.87
N TYR A 113 -7.69 24.88 -1.27
CA TYR A 113 -8.12 23.74 -0.47
C TYR A 113 -7.03 22.66 -0.41
N VAL A 114 -6.38 22.40 -1.54
CA VAL A 114 -5.29 21.44 -1.64
C VAL A 114 -4.10 21.88 -0.78
N ASP A 115 -3.74 23.15 -0.80
CA ASP A 115 -2.65 23.71 0.01
C ASP A 115 -2.96 23.62 1.51
N ARG A 116 -4.24 23.72 1.92
CA ARG A 116 -4.66 23.49 3.32
C ARG A 116 -4.58 22.02 3.75
N CYS A 117 -4.81 21.10 2.81
CA CYS A 117 -4.82 19.66 3.07
C CYS A 117 -3.44 19.01 2.96
N THR A 118 -2.50 19.63 2.25
CA THR A 118 -1.22 19.01 1.88
C THR A 118 -0.03 19.64 2.59
N ALA A 119 0.97 18.81 2.86
CA ALA A 119 2.26 19.24 3.39
C ALA A 119 3.38 18.61 2.58
N LYS A 120 4.52 19.27 2.47
CA LYS A 120 5.74 18.66 1.92
C LYS A 120 6.41 17.85 3.03
N ALA A 121 6.70 16.58 2.76
CA ALA A 121 7.54 15.77 3.64
C ALA A 121 8.90 16.44 3.80
N SER A 122 9.32 16.53 5.06
CA SER A 122 10.67 16.91 5.44
C SER A 122 11.71 15.94 4.85
N VAL A 123 12.97 16.37 4.78
CA VAL A 123 14.07 15.51 4.33
C VAL A 123 14.17 14.26 5.22
N LEU A 124 13.96 14.42 6.53
CA LEU A 124 13.99 13.32 7.48
C LEU A 124 12.87 12.30 7.22
N GLU A 125 11.63 12.75 6.98
CA GLU A 125 10.52 11.86 6.65
C GLU A 125 10.73 11.14 5.31
N ARG A 126 11.33 11.82 4.32
CA ARG A 126 11.69 11.20 3.04
C ARG A 126 12.76 10.13 3.23
N LEU A 127 13.82 10.40 3.98
CA LEU A 127 14.86 9.41 4.29
C LEU A 127 14.32 8.25 5.13
N SER A 128 13.49 8.55 6.14
CA SER A 128 12.81 7.53 6.94
C SER A 128 11.91 6.64 6.08
N SER A 129 11.23 7.21 5.07
CA SER A 129 10.45 6.41 4.13
C SER A 129 11.30 5.47 3.29
N LEU A 130 12.58 5.77 3.05
CA LEU A 130 13.50 4.91 2.30
C LEU A 130 14.14 3.80 3.15
N LEU A 131 14.12 3.92 4.48
CA LEU A 131 14.66 2.92 5.39
C LEU A 131 14.03 1.52 5.17
N PRO A 132 12.71 1.38 4.97
CA PRO A 132 12.10 0.13 4.49
C PRO A 132 12.70 -0.43 3.21
N ALA A 133 12.97 0.42 2.22
CA ALA A 133 13.52 -0.03 0.94
C ALA A 133 14.91 -0.63 1.13
N TYR A 134 15.73 -0.05 2.01
CA TYR A 134 17.03 -0.60 2.38
C TYR A 134 16.91 -2.02 2.95
N TYR A 135 16.07 -2.22 3.99
CA TYR A 135 15.89 -3.55 4.60
C TYR A 135 15.31 -4.57 3.63
N ILE A 136 14.39 -4.15 2.76
CA ILE A 136 13.84 -5.02 1.71
C ILE A 136 14.92 -5.43 0.72
N ILE A 137 15.77 -4.51 0.24
CA ILE A 137 16.85 -4.80 -0.71
C ILE A 137 17.89 -5.73 -0.09
N VAL A 138 18.26 -5.50 1.17
CA VAL A 138 19.16 -6.38 1.93
C VAL A 138 18.53 -7.77 2.07
N GLY A 139 17.23 -7.85 2.40
CA GLY A 139 16.52 -9.12 2.49
C GLY A 139 16.41 -9.88 1.18
N ILE A 140 16.20 -9.20 0.05
CA ILE A 140 16.23 -9.82 -1.30
C ILE A 140 17.63 -10.39 -1.58
N SER A 141 18.68 -9.60 -1.33
CA SER A 141 20.07 -10.01 -1.57
C SER A 141 20.45 -11.23 -0.73
N ALA A 142 20.06 -11.24 0.55
CA ALA A 142 20.26 -12.37 1.44
C ALA A 142 19.47 -13.60 0.96
N GLY A 143 18.19 -13.46 0.61
CA GLY A 143 17.38 -14.55 0.06
C GLY A 143 17.97 -15.19 -1.20
N ILE A 144 18.49 -14.39 -2.14
CA ILE A 144 19.18 -14.89 -3.34
C ILE A 144 20.45 -15.64 -2.96
N SER A 145 21.27 -15.06 -2.09
CA SER A 145 22.54 -15.66 -1.66
C SER A 145 22.35 -17.01 -0.98
N MET A 146 21.25 -17.19 -0.23
CA MET A 146 20.92 -18.45 0.42
C MET A 146 20.54 -19.54 -0.58
N VAL A 147 19.82 -19.18 -1.66
CA VAL A 147 19.46 -20.13 -2.72
C VAL A 147 20.67 -20.50 -3.58
N THR A 148 21.61 -19.58 -3.77
CA THR A 148 22.84 -19.82 -4.56
C THR A 148 24.00 -20.41 -3.75
N GLU A 149 23.79 -20.72 -2.46
CA GLU A 149 24.80 -21.21 -1.51
C GLU A 149 26.09 -20.35 -1.47
N SER A 150 25.98 -19.07 -1.83
CA SER A 150 27.16 -18.20 -2.00
C SER A 150 27.69 -17.63 -0.69
N VAL A 151 26.84 -17.52 0.34
CA VAL A 151 27.17 -17.04 1.69
C VAL A 151 26.26 -17.75 2.70
N VAL A 152 26.84 -18.30 3.77
CA VAL A 152 26.10 -18.83 4.92
C VAL A 152 25.51 -17.66 5.69
N CYS A 153 24.25 -17.32 5.44
CA CYS A 153 23.49 -16.42 6.30
C CYS A 153 22.80 -17.27 7.37
N ASP A 154 23.10 -17.03 8.65
CA ASP A 154 22.55 -17.80 9.77
C ASP A 154 21.10 -17.40 10.09
N GLU A 155 20.69 -16.18 9.70
CA GLU A 155 19.37 -15.59 10.00
C GLU A 155 18.61 -15.18 8.71
N TRP A 156 17.31 -15.47 8.69
CA TRP A 156 16.53 -15.63 7.46
C TRP A 156 15.56 -14.46 7.17
N PRO A 157 15.59 -13.78 6.00
CA PRO A 157 14.87 -12.51 5.76
C PRO A 157 13.48 -12.66 5.14
N PHE A 158 12.62 -13.54 5.68
CA PHE A 158 11.31 -13.81 5.07
C PHE A 158 10.39 -12.59 5.00
N ILE A 159 10.41 -11.72 6.00
CA ILE A 159 9.46 -10.60 6.10
C ILE A 159 9.81 -9.47 5.14
N PRO A 160 11.08 -9.01 5.06
CA PRO A 160 11.47 -8.04 4.02
C PRO A 160 11.20 -8.57 2.61
N LEU A 161 11.45 -9.86 2.37
CA LEU A 161 11.13 -10.50 1.09
C LEU A 161 9.62 -10.54 0.83
N LEU A 162 8.80 -10.90 1.82
CA LEU A 162 7.34 -10.96 1.70
C LEU A 162 6.71 -9.58 1.47
N LEU A 163 7.35 -8.52 1.96
CA LEU A 163 6.93 -7.13 1.77
C LEU A 163 7.64 -6.42 0.61
N SER A 164 8.40 -7.12 -0.22
CA SER A 164 9.15 -6.49 -1.30
C SER A 164 8.26 -5.88 -2.39
N TRP A 165 7.00 -6.32 -2.50
CA TRP A 165 5.99 -5.68 -3.37
C TRP A 165 5.66 -4.23 -2.96
N THR A 166 6.07 -3.79 -1.77
CA THR A 166 5.85 -2.43 -1.27
C THR A 166 6.86 -1.41 -1.81
N ILE A 167 8.00 -1.86 -2.38
CA ILE A 167 9.09 -1.00 -2.86
C ILE A 167 8.60 0.12 -3.78
N PRO A 168 7.75 -0.13 -4.80
CA PRO A 168 7.34 0.94 -5.71
C PRO A 168 6.57 2.07 -4.99
N ALA A 169 5.78 1.72 -3.98
CA ALA A 169 5.03 2.70 -3.19
C ALA A 169 5.96 3.51 -2.29
N VAL A 170 6.90 2.83 -1.63
CA VAL A 170 7.96 3.44 -0.82
C VAL A 170 8.82 4.41 -1.63
N TRP A 171 9.32 3.95 -2.77
CA TRP A 171 10.16 4.74 -3.67
C TRP A 171 9.43 6.00 -4.15
N ARG A 172 8.18 5.83 -4.56
CA ARG A 172 7.36 6.95 -5.01
C ARG A 172 7.06 7.94 -3.90
N ARG A 173 6.85 7.46 -2.67
CA ARG A 173 6.67 8.30 -1.49
C ARG A 173 7.92 9.16 -1.24
N GLY A 174 9.11 8.57 -1.28
CA GLY A 174 10.38 9.27 -1.12
C GLY A 174 10.60 10.38 -2.17
N ILE A 175 10.28 10.11 -3.44
CA ILE A 175 10.44 11.08 -4.55
C ILE A 175 9.38 12.17 -4.51
N SER A 176 8.10 11.79 -4.41
CA SER A 176 7.00 12.76 -4.49
C SER A 176 7.00 13.71 -3.30
N GLY A 177 7.22 13.15 -2.10
CA GLY A 177 7.30 13.89 -0.84
C GLY A 177 6.14 14.86 -0.58
N ILE A 178 4.94 14.56 -1.11
CA ILE A 178 3.70 15.28 -0.85
C ILE A 178 2.83 14.38 0.03
N LEU A 179 2.45 14.93 1.18
CA LEU A 179 1.64 14.32 2.22
C LEU A 179 0.26 14.97 2.22
N ILE A 180 -0.76 14.20 2.55
CA ILE A 180 -2.09 14.74 2.84
C ILE A 180 -2.26 14.62 4.35
N VAL A 181 -2.19 15.77 5.02
CA VAL A 181 -2.11 15.83 6.49
C VAL A 181 -3.47 16.06 7.13
N LYS A 182 -4.42 16.62 6.38
CA LYS A 182 -5.80 16.85 6.84
C LYS A 182 -6.80 16.14 5.94
N ASP A 183 -7.94 15.74 6.52
CA ASP A 183 -9.02 15.06 5.79
C ASP A 183 -9.67 16.00 4.76
N PRO A 184 -9.53 15.73 3.44
CA PRO A 184 -10.13 16.57 2.42
C PRO A 184 -11.67 16.58 2.51
N ASN A 185 -12.30 15.53 3.04
CA ASN A 185 -13.76 15.50 3.18
C ASN A 185 -14.29 16.51 4.19
N GLU A 186 -13.45 16.99 5.10
CA GLU A 186 -13.81 18.04 6.06
C GLU A 186 -13.45 19.41 5.49
N GLU A 187 -12.26 19.56 4.89
CA GLU A 187 -11.79 20.85 4.35
C GLU A 187 -12.56 21.31 3.09
N PHE A 188 -13.11 20.38 2.30
CA PHE A 188 -13.91 20.70 1.10
C PHE A 188 -15.40 20.89 1.40
N LYS A 189 -15.80 20.71 2.65
CA LYS A 189 -17.13 21.08 3.14
C LYS A 189 -17.04 22.49 3.70
N TYR A 190 -17.86 23.41 3.18
CA TYR A 190 -18.02 24.71 3.81
C TYR A 190 -19.26 24.70 4.70
N GLU A 191 -19.10 25.15 5.94
CA GLU A 191 -20.20 25.64 6.76
C GLU A 191 -20.48 27.09 6.32
N GLN A 192 -21.62 27.30 5.68
CA GLN A 192 -22.20 28.63 5.53
C GLN A 192 -23.38 28.68 6.48
N ASP A 193 -23.33 29.58 7.48
CA ASP A 193 -24.43 29.97 8.35
C ASP A 193 -25.06 28.80 9.17
N PRO A 194 -25.24 28.88 10.51
CA PRO A 194 -25.94 27.84 11.27
C PRO A 194 -27.38 27.51 10.79
N ASN A 195 -27.93 28.29 9.85
CA ASN A 195 -29.25 28.11 9.27
C ASN A 195 -29.27 27.62 7.80
N ILE A 196 -28.13 27.36 7.14
CA ILE A 196 -28.08 26.95 5.72
C ILE A 196 -27.40 25.58 5.58
N GLU A 197 -27.93 24.73 4.69
CA GLU A 197 -27.34 23.42 4.38
C GLU A 197 -25.88 23.55 3.91
N LEU A 198 -25.02 22.68 4.44
CA LEU A 198 -23.60 22.55 4.07
C LEU A 198 -23.41 22.55 2.54
N GLN A 199 -22.82 23.61 1.98
CA GLN A 199 -22.50 23.65 0.56
C GLN A 199 -21.15 22.97 0.30
N LYS A 200 -21.16 21.93 -0.54
CA LYS A 200 -19.96 21.16 -0.91
C LYS A 200 -19.29 21.79 -2.12
N VAL A 201 -17.97 21.79 -2.15
CA VAL A 201 -17.20 22.21 -3.34
C VAL A 201 -17.43 21.20 -4.47
N GLU A 202 -17.99 21.66 -5.60
CA GLU A 202 -18.17 20.83 -6.78
C GLU A 202 -16.90 20.76 -7.65
N ILE A 203 -16.45 19.53 -7.91
CA ILE A 203 -15.25 19.23 -8.70
C ILE A 203 -15.66 18.75 -10.08
N LEU A 204 -15.35 19.57 -11.08
CA LEU A 204 -15.62 19.34 -12.48
C LEU A 204 -14.59 18.41 -13.09
N MET A 205 -15.07 17.29 -13.62
CA MET A 205 -14.25 16.27 -14.28
C MET A 205 -14.52 16.22 -15.78
N ASP A 206 -13.44 16.28 -16.56
CA ASP A 206 -13.42 16.21 -18.01
C ASP A 206 -13.17 14.77 -18.51
N GLN A 207 -13.69 14.48 -19.70
CA GLN A 207 -13.40 13.23 -20.39
C GLN A 207 -11.93 13.18 -20.81
N PRO A 208 -11.15 12.17 -20.36
CA PRO A 208 -9.78 12.03 -20.81
C PRO A 208 -9.74 11.53 -22.25
N ASN A 209 -8.63 11.81 -22.94
CA ASN A 209 -8.31 11.16 -24.21
C ASN A 209 -8.16 9.63 -24.02
N ASP A 210 -8.40 8.86 -25.09
CA ASP A 210 -8.37 7.40 -25.09
C ASP A 210 -7.00 6.83 -24.68
N ASP A 211 -5.89 7.47 -25.08
CA ASP A 211 -4.55 7.04 -24.63
C ASP A 211 -4.39 7.13 -23.10
N TYR A 212 -4.87 8.22 -22.49
CA TYR A 212 -4.82 8.38 -21.04
C TYR A 212 -5.65 7.29 -20.35
N ARG A 213 -6.87 7.05 -20.86
CA ARG A 213 -7.77 6.02 -20.33
C ARG A 213 -7.16 4.62 -20.44
N TYR A 214 -6.59 4.29 -21.59
CA TYR A 214 -5.91 3.01 -21.81
C TYR A 214 -4.73 2.85 -20.85
N ARG A 215 -3.87 3.87 -20.74
CA ARG A 215 -2.72 3.87 -19.84
C ARG A 215 -3.13 3.66 -18.38
N LYS A 216 -4.18 4.33 -17.92
CA LYS A 216 -4.71 4.17 -16.54
C LYS A 216 -5.26 2.78 -16.29
N ARG A 217 -6.03 2.21 -17.22
CA ARG A 217 -6.52 0.83 -17.10
C ARG A 217 -5.37 -0.17 -17.04
N ARG A 218 -4.37 -0.01 -17.91
CA ARG A 218 -3.17 -0.86 -17.93
C ARG A 218 -2.39 -0.77 -16.63
N THR A 219 -2.16 0.43 -16.10
CA THR A 219 -1.44 0.56 -14.83
C THR A 219 -2.22 -0.02 -13.66
N VAL A 220 -3.55 0.09 -13.63
CA VAL A 220 -4.37 -0.52 -12.55
C VAL A 220 -4.33 -2.03 -12.64
N ALA A 221 -4.45 -2.60 -13.85
CA ALA A 221 -4.33 -4.04 -14.06
C ALA A 221 -2.94 -4.56 -13.67
N LEU A 222 -1.87 -3.83 -14.01
CA LEU A 222 -0.51 -4.18 -13.60
C LEU A 222 -0.35 -4.13 -12.08
N THR A 223 -0.89 -3.11 -11.41
CA THR A 223 -0.88 -3.02 -9.94
C THR A 223 -1.61 -4.21 -9.31
N ALA A 224 -2.78 -4.59 -9.83
CA ALA A 224 -3.51 -5.77 -9.37
C ALA A 224 -2.68 -7.04 -9.56
N PHE A 225 -2.16 -7.27 -10.78
CA PHE A 225 -1.34 -8.43 -11.09
C PHE A 225 -0.11 -8.52 -10.19
N ALA A 226 0.63 -7.42 -9.99
CA ALA A 226 1.79 -7.38 -9.11
C ALA A 226 1.39 -7.70 -7.65
N SER A 227 0.31 -7.12 -7.14
CA SER A 227 -0.17 -7.41 -5.78
C SER A 227 -0.61 -8.86 -5.56
N ILE A 228 -1.04 -9.54 -6.62
CA ILE A 228 -1.46 -10.95 -6.57
C ILE A 228 -0.25 -11.88 -6.69
N VAL A 229 0.60 -11.68 -7.70
CA VAL A 229 1.62 -12.65 -8.09
C VAL A 229 2.93 -12.45 -7.32
N TYR A 230 3.34 -11.21 -7.10
CA TYR A 230 4.67 -10.91 -6.56
C TYR A 230 4.92 -11.50 -5.17
N PRO A 231 3.97 -11.50 -4.21
CA PRO A 231 4.18 -12.15 -2.90
C PRO A 231 4.51 -13.65 -2.99
N TRP A 232 4.06 -14.35 -4.04
CA TRP A 232 4.35 -15.78 -4.20
C TRP A 232 5.81 -16.10 -4.50
N LEU A 233 6.59 -15.12 -4.95
CA LEU A 233 8.04 -15.29 -5.10
C LEU A 233 8.68 -15.66 -3.75
N THR A 234 8.15 -15.11 -2.65
CA THR A 234 8.58 -15.44 -1.28
C THR A 234 8.28 -16.90 -0.94
N VAL A 235 7.16 -17.45 -1.39
CA VAL A 235 6.82 -18.87 -1.18
C VAL A 235 7.80 -19.78 -1.91
N VAL A 236 8.11 -19.46 -3.18
CA VAL A 236 9.07 -20.24 -3.97
C VAL A 236 10.46 -20.18 -3.35
N LEU A 237 10.91 -18.99 -2.94
CA LEU A 237 12.18 -18.82 -2.26
C LEU A 237 12.21 -19.56 -0.91
N ALA A 238 11.12 -19.54 -0.14
CA ALA A 238 11.00 -20.30 1.11
C ALA A 238 11.00 -21.82 0.93
N TYR A 239 10.59 -22.29 -0.25
CA TYR A 239 10.57 -23.70 -0.59
C TYR A 239 11.97 -24.22 -0.97
N LEU A 240 12.73 -23.43 -1.74
CA LEU A 240 13.99 -23.86 -2.36
C LEU A 240 15.21 -23.81 -1.44
N SER A 241 14.98 -23.48 -0.18
CA SER A 241 16.01 -22.86 0.62
C SER A 241 16.36 -23.71 1.84
N PRO A 242 17.64 -23.85 2.19
CA PRO A 242 18.05 -24.75 3.25
C PRO A 242 17.55 -24.35 4.66
N PRO A 243 17.30 -25.33 5.54
CA PRO A 243 17.24 -26.77 5.26
C PRO A 243 15.95 -27.15 4.50
N ILE A 244 16.11 -27.91 3.40
CA ILE A 244 15.06 -28.30 2.43
C ILE A 244 13.95 -29.19 3.06
N GLY A 245 14.03 -29.50 4.36
CA GLY A 245 13.10 -30.36 5.10
C GLY A 245 11.90 -29.66 5.77
N PHE A 246 11.93 -28.34 5.98
CA PHE A 246 10.85 -27.63 6.69
C PHE A 246 9.86 -26.96 5.73
N PHE A 247 9.05 -27.78 5.04
CA PHE A 247 7.89 -27.32 4.27
C PHE A 247 6.92 -26.46 5.10
N CYS A 248 7.02 -26.46 6.43
CA CYS A 248 6.23 -25.63 7.33
C CYS A 248 6.34 -24.14 7.00
N ARG A 249 7.52 -23.66 6.56
CA ARG A 249 7.76 -22.24 6.24
C ARG A 249 7.00 -21.80 4.98
N SER A 250 7.19 -22.54 3.88
CA SER A 250 6.49 -22.27 2.62
C SER A 250 4.97 -22.43 2.78
N LYS A 251 4.51 -23.42 3.56
CA LYS A 251 3.10 -23.58 3.93
C LYS A 251 2.56 -22.37 4.70
N PHE A 252 3.30 -21.87 5.70
CA PHE A 252 2.89 -20.71 6.48
C PHE A 252 2.75 -19.46 5.59
N ILE A 253 3.74 -19.17 4.76
CA ILE A 253 3.72 -18.02 3.84
C ILE A 253 2.61 -18.18 2.79
N THR A 254 2.35 -19.42 2.34
CA THR A 254 1.24 -19.73 1.42
C THR A 254 -0.11 -19.28 1.98
N VAL A 255 -0.35 -19.37 3.30
CA VAL A 255 -1.58 -18.87 3.92
C VAL A 255 -1.72 -17.36 3.71
N ILE A 256 -0.66 -16.58 4.00
CA ILE A 256 -0.66 -15.13 3.81
C ILE A 256 -0.87 -14.78 2.33
N CYS A 257 -0.12 -15.41 1.42
CA CYS A 257 -0.24 -15.17 -0.02
C CYS A 257 -1.61 -15.56 -0.58
N SER A 258 -2.25 -16.59 -0.03
CA SER A 258 -3.61 -17.00 -0.42
C SER A 258 -4.64 -15.96 -0.01
N ILE A 259 -4.55 -15.43 1.22
CA ILE A 259 -5.42 -14.33 1.70
C ILE A 259 -5.26 -13.11 0.78
N TRP A 260 -4.02 -12.69 0.51
CA TRP A 260 -3.76 -11.56 -0.38
C TRP A 260 -4.24 -11.79 -1.80
N THR A 261 -4.02 -12.97 -2.37
CA THR A 261 -4.47 -13.32 -3.73
C THR A 261 -5.98 -13.18 -3.86
N PHE A 262 -6.72 -13.81 -2.93
CA PHE A 262 -8.18 -13.75 -2.93
C PHE A 262 -8.70 -12.32 -2.76
N ASN A 263 -8.18 -11.59 -1.76
CA ASN A 263 -8.64 -10.23 -1.46
C ASN A 263 -8.26 -9.23 -2.54
N ASN A 264 -7.07 -9.33 -3.14
CA ASN A 264 -6.62 -8.45 -4.22
C ASN A 264 -7.43 -8.69 -5.49
N LEU A 265 -7.74 -9.95 -5.82
CA LEU A 265 -8.62 -10.28 -6.95
C LEU A 265 -10.02 -9.69 -6.71
N LEU A 266 -10.59 -9.91 -5.53
CA LEU A 266 -11.90 -9.36 -5.18
C LEU A 266 -11.91 -7.83 -5.22
N GLY A 267 -10.88 -7.19 -4.66
CA GLY A 267 -10.70 -5.75 -4.71
C GLY A 267 -10.60 -5.21 -6.14
N PHE A 268 -9.85 -5.88 -7.02
CA PHE A 268 -9.74 -5.53 -8.43
C PHE A 268 -11.06 -5.67 -9.18
N LEU A 269 -11.77 -6.79 -9.01
CA LEU A 269 -13.06 -7.01 -9.63
C LEU A 269 -14.06 -5.93 -9.22
N CYS A 270 -14.16 -5.61 -7.92
CA CYS A 270 -15.08 -4.60 -7.45
C CYS A 270 -14.71 -3.19 -7.96
N HIS A 271 -13.41 -2.89 -8.05
CA HIS A 271 -12.90 -1.64 -8.65
C HIS A 271 -13.27 -1.51 -10.14
N CYS A 272 -13.35 -2.63 -10.87
CA CYS A 272 -13.81 -2.66 -12.27
C CYS A 272 -15.35 -2.54 -12.39
N TYR A 273 -16.08 -3.34 -11.62
CA TYR A 273 -17.53 -3.52 -11.78
C TYR A 273 -18.36 -2.41 -11.12
N GLU A 274 -18.05 -2.05 -9.89
CA GLU A 274 -19.00 -1.24 -9.13
C GLU A 274 -18.83 0.25 -9.43
N GLY A 275 -17.62 0.81 -9.35
CA GLY A 275 -17.39 2.26 -9.40
C GLY A 275 -18.13 3.07 -8.33
N LYS A 276 -19.25 2.58 -7.80
CA LYS A 276 -19.90 3.04 -6.59
C LYS A 276 -18.94 2.81 -5.43
N ASN A 277 -18.45 3.91 -4.86
CA ASN A 277 -18.09 4.06 -3.45
C ASN A 277 -17.51 2.83 -2.73
N LEU A 278 -16.53 2.13 -3.34
CA LEU A 278 -15.83 1.02 -2.66
C LEU A 278 -15.17 1.48 -1.34
N PHE A 279 -14.99 2.80 -1.19
CA PHE A 279 -14.28 3.41 -0.08
C PHE A 279 -15.02 4.53 0.66
N VAL A 280 -16.35 4.57 0.63
CA VAL A 280 -17.11 5.45 1.55
C VAL A 280 -17.35 4.72 2.87
N LEU A 281 -17.01 5.37 3.99
CA LEU A 281 -17.42 4.92 5.32
C LEU A 281 -18.93 5.12 5.45
N GLY A 282 -19.72 4.13 5.03
CA GLY A 282 -21.18 4.15 5.22
C GLY A 282 -21.95 3.33 4.17
N LYS A 283 -22.55 2.22 4.66
CA LYS A 283 -23.64 1.36 4.13
C LYS A 283 -23.59 0.87 2.66
N GLY A 284 -23.54 -0.48 2.50
CA GLY A 284 -23.76 -1.21 1.24
C GLY A 284 -22.86 -2.46 1.08
N MET A 285 -22.91 -3.16 -0.07
CA MET A 285 -21.94 -4.21 -0.48
C MET A 285 -20.45 -3.81 -0.30
N PRO A 286 -20.06 -2.52 -0.45
CA PRO A 286 -18.73 -2.03 -0.09
C PRO A 286 -18.35 -2.19 1.40
N TYR A 287 -19.34 -2.23 2.30
CA TYR A 287 -19.12 -2.38 3.73
C TYR A 287 -18.68 -3.80 4.09
N MET A 288 -19.33 -4.83 3.53
CA MET A 288 -18.98 -6.23 3.80
C MET A 288 -17.56 -6.55 3.32
N LEU A 289 -17.17 -6.03 2.14
CA LEU A 289 -15.81 -6.17 1.62
C LEU A 289 -14.78 -5.47 2.51
N ARG A 290 -15.10 -4.28 3.04
CA ARG A 290 -14.23 -3.58 3.98
C ARG A 290 -14.05 -4.34 5.29
N VAL A 291 -15.14 -4.91 5.82
CA VAL A 291 -15.08 -5.75 7.03
C VAL A 291 -14.23 -6.99 6.76
N LEU A 292 -14.43 -7.65 5.61
CA LEU A 292 -13.60 -8.78 5.18
C LEU A 292 -12.12 -8.38 5.10
N PHE A 293 -11.77 -7.31 4.37
CA PHE A 293 -10.39 -6.85 4.24
C PHE A 293 -9.79 -6.42 5.58
N PHE A 294 -10.57 -5.80 6.46
CA PHE A 294 -10.15 -5.45 7.81
C PHE A 294 -9.82 -6.69 8.65
N ILE A 295 -10.73 -7.68 8.67
CA ILE A 295 -10.53 -8.94 9.40
C ILE A 295 -9.34 -9.70 8.83
N SER A 296 -9.24 -9.82 7.50
CA SER A 296 -8.09 -10.42 6.83
C SER A 296 -6.80 -9.69 7.16
N GLY A 297 -6.81 -8.36 7.20
CA GLY A 297 -5.65 -7.55 7.59
C GLY A 297 -5.22 -7.80 9.02
N PHE A 298 -6.17 -7.94 9.94
CA PHE A 298 -5.90 -8.30 11.33
C PHE A 298 -5.29 -9.71 11.45
N ILE A 299 -5.85 -10.69 10.73
CA ILE A 299 -5.30 -12.05 10.64
C ILE A 299 -3.88 -12.02 10.08
N VAL A 300 -3.65 -11.32 8.97
CA VAL A 300 -2.32 -11.18 8.36
C VAL A 300 -1.35 -10.49 9.32
N ALA A 301 -1.77 -9.48 10.08
CA ALA A 301 -0.92 -8.84 11.09
C ALA A 301 -0.45 -9.84 12.16
N ILE A 302 -1.37 -10.69 12.65
CA ILE A 302 -1.03 -11.77 13.60
C ILE A 302 -0.08 -12.78 12.95
N LEU A 303 -0.35 -13.20 11.72
CA LEU A 303 0.50 -14.15 11.00
C LEU A 303 1.90 -13.57 10.76
N LEU A 304 2.02 -12.29 10.40
CA LEU A 304 3.32 -11.62 10.26
C LEU A 304 4.05 -11.52 11.61
N PHE A 305 3.34 -11.23 12.69
CA PHE A 305 3.92 -11.23 14.03
C PHE A 305 4.44 -12.61 14.44
N VAL A 306 3.64 -13.66 14.23
CA VAL A 306 4.04 -15.05 14.49
C VAL A 306 5.23 -15.43 13.59
N LEU A 307 5.23 -15.03 12.32
CA LEU A 307 6.34 -15.24 11.41
C LEU A 307 7.62 -14.58 11.93
N SER A 308 7.55 -13.37 12.50
CA SER A 308 8.70 -12.71 13.12
C SER A 308 9.24 -13.50 14.31
N LEU A 309 8.37 -14.05 15.14
CA LEU A 309 8.79 -14.87 16.29
C LEU A 309 9.46 -16.17 15.83
N LEU A 310 8.85 -16.85 14.86
CA LEU A 310 9.38 -18.09 14.29
C LEU A 310 10.67 -17.87 13.48
N ALA A 311 10.86 -16.68 12.89
CA ALA A 311 12.10 -16.35 12.19
C ALA A 311 13.29 -16.16 13.13
N LYS A 312 13.04 -15.81 14.40
CA LYS A 312 14.09 -15.63 15.42
C LYS A 312 14.61 -16.95 15.96
N ASP A 313 13.75 -17.95 16.09
CA ASP A 313 14.12 -19.25 16.67
C ASP A 313 13.77 -20.38 15.70
N ASN A 314 14.80 -20.89 15.02
CA ASN A 314 14.65 -21.95 14.03
C ASN A 314 14.14 -23.27 14.64
N GLU A 315 14.36 -23.50 15.95
CA GLU A 315 13.90 -24.71 16.63
C GLU A 315 12.37 -24.75 16.74
N TRP A 316 11.71 -23.59 16.76
CA TRP A 316 10.26 -23.50 16.86
C TRP A 316 9.55 -23.99 15.60
N TRP A 317 10.21 -23.95 14.44
CA TRP A 317 9.68 -24.56 13.22
C TRP A 317 9.68 -26.10 13.27
N VAL A 318 10.52 -26.69 14.12
CA VAL A 318 10.65 -28.14 14.28
C VAL A 318 9.61 -28.71 15.23
N ALA A 319 9.20 -27.90 16.21
CA ALA A 319 8.19 -28.27 17.21
C ALA A 319 6.74 -28.13 16.71
N LEU A 320 6.51 -27.56 15.52
CA LEU A 320 5.21 -27.16 14.95
C LEU A 320 4.81 -28.04 13.76
#